data_AF-A0A7V8FNN8-F1
#
_entry.id   AF-A0A7V8FNN8-F1
#
_cell.length_a   1.000
_cell.length_b   1.000
_cell.length_c   1.000
_cell.angle_alpha   90.00
_cell.angle_beta   90.00
_cell.angle_gamma   90.00
#
_symmetry.space_group_name_H-M   'P 1'
#
loop_
_entity.id
_entity.type
_entity.pdbx_description
1 polymer ?
#
loop_
_entity_poly.entity_id
_entity_poly.type
_entity_poly.pdbx_seq_one_letter_code
_entity_poly.pdbx_strand_id
1 'polypeptide(L)'
;MQSMPPEFPPHIALRTALAEGALDALDRGDGATHDQLVAQAARRLREQGCTRIALAQFSLARARQACEEATGLPVYTTVHAAVDQLRRRLG
;
A
#
# COMPACT_ATOMS: atom_id res chain seq x y z
N MET A 1 -29.24 6.57 0.82
CA MET A 1 -27.95 6.21 1.43
C MET A 1 -26.87 6.41 0.38
N GLN A 2 -25.91 7.31 0.61
CA GLN A 2 -24.69 7.32 -0.21
C GLN A 2 -23.80 6.20 0.29
N SER A 3 -23.60 5.18 -0.55
CA SER A 3 -22.63 4.12 -0.31
C SER A 3 -21.24 4.66 -0.65
N MET A 4 -20.28 4.49 0.26
CA MET A 4 -18.88 4.93 0.13
C MET A 4 -18.69 6.46 -0.02
N PRO A 5 -18.97 7.24 1.03
CA PRO A 5 -18.54 8.63 1.07
C PRO A 5 -17.01 8.71 0.95
N PRO A 6 -16.45 9.75 0.31
CA PRO A 6 -15.01 9.86 0.11
C PRO A 6 -14.28 9.79 1.45
N GLU A 7 -13.41 8.78 1.60
CA GLU A 7 -12.67 8.51 2.84
C GLU A 7 -11.59 9.56 3.12
N PHE A 8 -11.17 10.29 2.09
CA PHE A 8 -10.18 11.36 2.19
C PHE A 8 -10.81 12.73 1.91
N PRO A 9 -10.43 13.77 2.70
CA PRO A 9 -10.83 15.14 2.39
C PRO A 9 -10.39 15.57 0.97
N PRO A 10 -11.12 16.50 0.32
CA PRO A 10 -10.86 16.91 -1.07
C PRO A 10 -9.49 17.58 -1.29
N HIS A 11 -8.83 18.04 -0.23
CA HIS A 11 -7.48 18.61 -0.30
C HIS A 11 -6.36 17.56 -0.29
N ILE A 12 -6.69 16.27 -0.11
CA ILE A 12 -5.73 15.18 -0.19
C ILE A 12 -5.72 14.65 -1.63
N ALA A 13 -4.62 14.90 -2.35
CA ALA A 13 -4.41 14.33 -3.67
C ALA A 13 -4.17 12.82 -3.56
N LEU A 14 -5.17 12.01 -3.92
CA LEU A 14 -5.05 10.56 -3.95
C LEU A 14 -4.63 10.10 -5.35
N ARG A 15 -3.65 9.20 -5.39
CA ARG A 15 -3.22 8.53 -6.62
C ARG A 15 -3.16 7.04 -6.37
N THR A 16 -3.75 6.26 -7.25
CA THR A 16 -3.83 4.81 -7.15
C THR A 16 -2.98 4.16 -8.24
N ALA A 17 -2.43 3.00 -7.92
CA ALA A 17 -1.72 2.16 -8.89
C ALA A 17 -2.04 0.70 -8.59
N LEU A 18 -2.21 -0.09 -9.65
CA LEU A 18 -2.32 -1.52 -9.57
C LEU A 18 -0.93 -2.14 -9.69
N ALA A 19 -0.59 -3.05 -8.78
CA ALA A 19 0.58 -3.92 -8.92
C ALA A 19 0.20 -5.10 -9.83
N GLU A 20 0.15 -4.85 -11.14
CA GLU A 20 -0.24 -5.84 -12.14
C GLU A 20 0.58 -7.13 -12.02
N GLY A 21 -0.11 -8.28 -12.01
CA GLY A 21 0.49 -9.61 -11.89
C GLY A 21 1.04 -9.98 -10.50
N ALA A 22 1.01 -9.07 -9.51
CA ALA A 22 1.53 -9.36 -8.19
C ALA A 22 0.76 -10.48 -7.50
N LEU A 23 -0.58 -10.40 -7.50
CA LEU A 23 -1.43 -11.42 -6.89
C LEU A 23 -1.25 -12.78 -7.59
N ASP A 24 -1.20 -12.81 -8.92
CA ASP A 24 -0.98 -14.05 -9.67
C ASP A 24 0.37 -14.70 -9.35
N ALA A 25 1.43 -13.89 -9.15
CA ALA A 25 2.73 -14.40 -8.73
C ALA A 25 2.63 -15.02 -7.33
N LEU A 26 1.93 -14.37 -6.41
CA LEU A 26 1.72 -14.87 -5.06
C LEU A 26 0.91 -16.18 -5.05
N ASP A 27 -0.14 -16.27 -5.87
CA ASP A 27 -0.97 -17.47 -6.00
C ASP A 27 -0.20 -18.68 -6.54
N ARG A 28 0.87 -18.44 -7.32
CA ARG A 28 1.81 -19.48 -7.77
C ARG A 28 2.95 -19.76 -6.78
N GLY A 29 2.94 -19.13 -5.61
CA GLY A 29 3.98 -19.28 -4.58
C GLY A 29 5.24 -18.43 -4.81
N ASP A 30 5.24 -17.54 -5.80
CA ASP A 30 6.37 -16.67 -6.11
C ASP A 30 6.26 -15.32 -5.38
N GLY A 31 6.61 -15.35 -4.10
CA GLY A 31 6.61 -14.15 -3.25
C GLY A 31 7.65 -13.11 -3.67
N ALA A 32 8.77 -13.51 -4.24
CA ALA A 32 9.82 -12.58 -4.67
C ALA A 32 9.34 -11.71 -5.83
N THR A 33 8.75 -12.33 -6.86
CA THR A 33 8.16 -11.59 -7.99
C THR A 33 6.99 -10.73 -7.54
N HIS A 34 6.14 -11.22 -6.63
CA HIS A 34 5.08 -10.40 -6.02
C HIS A 34 5.65 -9.11 -5.43
N ASP A 35 6.66 -9.18 -4.56
CA ASP A 35 7.20 -8.00 -3.87
C ASP A 35 7.86 -7.02 -4.84
N GLN A 36 8.56 -7.54 -5.85
CA GLN A 36 9.16 -6.73 -6.91
C GLN A 36 8.10 -5.95 -7.69
N LEU A 37 7.00 -6.58 -8.08
CA LEU A 37 5.92 -5.93 -8.83
C LEU A 37 5.23 -4.84 -7.99
N VAL A 38 5.01 -5.11 -6.70
CA VAL A 38 4.44 -4.11 -5.78
C VAL A 38 5.40 -2.93 -5.58
N ALA A 39 6.69 -3.19 -5.38
CA ALA A 39 7.70 -2.15 -5.25
C ALA A 39 7.83 -1.29 -6.52
N GLN A 40 7.70 -1.89 -7.71
CA GLN A 40 7.67 -1.15 -8.97
C GLN A 40 6.45 -0.23 -9.06
N ALA A 41 5.26 -0.69 -8.64
CA ALA A 41 4.07 0.17 -8.59
C ALA A 41 4.24 1.34 -7.60
N ALA A 42 4.83 1.08 -6.43
CA ALA A 42 5.14 2.12 -5.45
C ALA A 42 6.14 3.16 -6.00
N ARG A 43 7.17 2.72 -6.74
CA ARG A 43 8.11 3.61 -7.43
C ARG A 43 7.44 4.52 -8.45
N ARG A 44 6.52 3.99 -9.26
CA ARG A 44 5.74 4.80 -10.23
C ARG A 44 4.93 5.87 -9.50
N LEU A 45 4.29 5.52 -8.38
CA LEU A 45 3.55 6.50 -7.57
C LEU A 45 4.45 7.61 -7.04
N ARG A 46 5.65 7.28 -6.55
CA ARG A 46 6.65 8.28 -6.13
C ARG A 46 7.06 9.19 -7.29
N GLU A 47 7.39 8.61 -8.44
CA GLU A 47 7.80 9.36 -9.65
C GLU A 47 6.72 10.34 -10.11
N GLN A 48 5.47 10.06 -9.77
CA GLN A 48 4.32 10.90 -10.03
C GLN A 48 3.97 11.84 -8.86
N GLY A 49 4.89 12.03 -7.89
CA GLY A 49 4.80 13.03 -6.82
C GLY A 49 4.19 12.57 -5.50
N CYS A 50 3.89 11.27 -5.33
CA CYS A 50 3.42 10.77 -4.03
C CYS A 50 4.53 10.87 -2.96
N THR A 51 4.16 11.29 -1.76
CA THR A 51 5.08 11.43 -0.61
C THR A 51 4.91 10.34 0.44
N ARG A 52 3.84 9.55 0.33
CA ARG A 52 3.48 8.43 1.23
C ARG A 52 2.80 7.35 0.39
N ILE A 53 3.02 6.10 0.75
CA ILE A 53 2.44 4.94 0.07
C ILE A 53 1.57 4.16 1.06
N ALA A 54 0.35 3.80 0.65
CA ALA A 54 -0.53 2.92 1.41
C ALA A 54 -0.76 1.61 0.65
N LEU A 55 -0.45 0.49 1.28
CA LEU A 55 -0.69 -0.85 0.78
C LEU A 55 -2.07 -1.30 1.28
N ALA A 56 -3.05 -1.21 0.38
CA ALA A 56 -4.48 -1.30 0.69
C ALA A 56 -5.05 -2.74 0.71
N GLN A 57 -4.21 -3.77 0.56
CA GLN A 57 -4.64 -5.17 0.52
C GLN A 57 -3.71 -6.03 1.38
N PHE A 58 -4.25 -7.07 2.02
CA PHE A 58 -3.51 -7.93 2.94
C PHE A 58 -2.28 -8.58 2.29
N SER A 59 -2.43 -9.11 1.07
CA SER A 59 -1.32 -9.70 0.30
C SER A 59 -0.16 -8.74 0.10
N LEU A 60 -0.41 -7.43 0.03
CA LEU A 60 0.61 -6.41 -0.16
C LEU A 60 1.43 -6.16 1.11
N ALA A 61 0.93 -6.49 2.30
CA ALA A 61 1.58 -6.14 3.56
C ALA A 61 3.02 -6.68 3.66
N ARG A 62 3.30 -7.83 3.06
CA ARG A 62 4.65 -8.43 3.00
C ARG A 62 5.64 -7.63 2.13
N ALA A 63 5.14 -6.92 1.12
CA ALA A 63 5.95 -6.10 0.21
C ALA A 63 6.34 -4.74 0.83
N ARG A 64 5.95 -4.47 2.08
CA ARG A 64 6.20 -3.18 2.76
C ARG A 64 7.66 -2.77 2.69
N GLN A 65 8.57 -3.63 3.14
CA GLN A 65 10.00 -3.31 3.19
C GLN A 65 10.56 -3.07 1.79
N ALA A 66 10.22 -3.91 0.80
CA ALA A 66 10.63 -3.73 -0.59
C ALA A 66 10.15 -2.38 -1.16
N CYS A 67 8.94 -1.92 -0.78
CA CYS A 67 8.44 -0.61 -1.16
C CYS A 67 9.19 0.53 -0.47
N GLU A 68 9.49 0.41 0.83
CA GLU A 68 10.26 1.41 1.59
C GLU A 68 11.65 1.57 0.97
N GLU A 69 12.34 0.47 0.67
CA GLU A 69 13.66 0.47 0.02
C GLU A 69 13.62 1.05 -1.40
N ALA A 70 12.63 0.65 -2.21
CA ALA A 70 12.55 1.09 -3.60
C ALA A 70 12.15 2.57 -3.75
N THR A 71 11.38 3.10 -2.79
CA THR A 71 10.85 4.47 -2.86
C THR A 71 11.57 5.45 -1.95
N GLY A 72 12.12 5.02 -0.83
CA GLY A 72 12.59 5.89 0.26
C GLY A 72 11.45 6.63 0.98
N LEU A 73 10.19 6.22 0.79
CA LEU A 73 9.01 6.86 1.38
C LEU A 73 8.44 6.04 2.55
N PRO A 74 7.71 6.68 3.47
CA PRO A 74 6.91 5.96 4.45
C PRO A 74 5.85 5.08 3.76
N VAL A 75 5.84 3.79 4.09
CA VAL A 75 4.86 2.81 3.58
C VAL A 75 3.96 2.33 4.72
N TYR A 76 2.66 2.48 4.54
CA TYR A 76 1.65 2.06 5.50
C TYR A 76 0.96 0.79 5.02
N THR A 77 0.66 -0.11 5.94
CA THR A 77 -0.17 -1.30 5.68
C THR A 77 -1.45 -1.20 6.50
N THR A 78 -2.53 -1.81 6.00
CA THR A 78 -3.79 -1.92 6.74
C THR A 78 -3.63 -2.58 8.11
N VAL A 79 -2.73 -3.57 8.22
CA VAL A 79 -2.40 -4.25 9.49
C VAL A 79 -1.76 -3.28 10.49
N HIS A 80 -0.76 -2.49 10.07
CA HIS A 80 -0.11 -1.53 10.97
C HIS A 80 -1.08 -0.44 11.43
N ALA A 81 -1.89 0.09 10.51
CA ALA A 81 -2.91 1.09 10.86
C ALA A 81 -3.96 0.54 11.83
N ALA A 82 -4.41 -0.71 11.63
CA ALA A 82 -5.35 -1.37 12.53
C ALA A 82 -4.76 -1.61 13.93
N VAL A 83 -3.50 -2.06 14.02
CA VAL A 83 -2.80 -2.25 15.31
C VAL A 83 -2.63 -0.92 16.03
N ASP A 84 -2.24 0.15 15.34
CA ASP A 84 -2.11 1.49 15.95
C ASP A 84 -3.46 2.02 16.46
N GLN A 85 -4.53 1.82 15.69
CA GLN A 85 -5.87 2.23 16.08
C GLN A 85 -6.38 1.43 17.29
N LEU A 86 -6.10 0.13 17.37
CA LEU A 86 -6.42 -0.70 18.55
C LEU A 86 -5.67 -0.21 19.79
N ARG A 87 -4.36 0.08 19.66
CA ARG A 87 -3.56 0.62 20.77
C ARG A 87 -4.11 1.93 21.31
N ARG A 88 -4.50 2.86 20.42
CA ARG A 88 -5.11 4.15 20.80
C ARG A 88 -6.47 4.03 21.50
N ARG A 89 -7.17 2.91 21.35
CA ARG A 89 -8.50 2.68 21.95
C ARG A 89 -8.45 1.87 23.24
N LEU A 90 -7.34 1.16 23.48
CA LEU A 90 -7.15 0.29 24.64
C LEU A 90 -6.24 0.90 25.72
N GLY A 91 -5.60 2.03 25.44
CA GLY A 91 -4.89 2.87 26.40
C GLY A 91 -5.61 4.18 26.62
#